data_AF-A0A2P6RX06-F1
#
_entry.id   AF-A0A2P6RX06-F1
#
_cell.length_a   1.000
_cell.length_b   1.000
_cell.length_c   1.000
_cell.angle_alpha   90.00
_cell.angle_beta   90.00
_cell.angle_gamma   90.00
#
_symmetry.space_group_name_H-M   'P 1'
#
loop_
_entity.id
_entity.type
_entity.pdbx_description
1 polymer ?
#
loop_
_entity_poly.entity_id
_entity_poly.type
_entity_poly.pdbx_seq_one_letter_code
_entity_poly.pdbx_strand_id
1 'polypeptide(L)'
;MEDLRNYKVNVTDAMTANVLGYTISGMPPPSAGTLGLSMVDAANGDLGLHRLIEALKHMFAIRMNLGDPAFVDTHEYASDMLSPSFAKEIQQKIFDNTTFPLEWSQLRDHGTSHFCIVDVDRNAVSMTITVNYPFGGGVLSPSTGIVLNNEMGDFSSPTDISPDHLPPAPSNFIEPIKRPLSSMTPIIVTKDNQLVGVLGGSGGLNIIPAVTQVFINYFILGMEPLASVQSPRVYHRLIPNIVSYENWTVIDGDHIRAFR
;
A
#
# COMPACT_ATOMS: atom_id res chain seq x y z
N MET A 1 26.29 -13.64 -11.39
CA MET A 1 25.70 -14.89 -11.92
C MET A 1 25.28 -15.84 -10.82
N GLU A 2 26.06 -15.94 -9.73
CA GLU A 2 25.72 -16.78 -8.59
C GLU A 2 24.36 -16.39 -7.97
N ASP A 3 24.12 -15.08 -7.77
CA ASP A 3 22.83 -14.58 -7.24
C ASP A 3 21.62 -15.02 -8.07
N LEU A 4 21.71 -14.92 -9.41
CA LEU A 4 20.64 -15.33 -10.32
C LEU A 4 20.41 -16.85 -10.31
N ARG A 5 21.48 -17.64 -10.18
CA ARG A 5 21.37 -19.11 -10.13
C ARG A 5 20.77 -19.61 -8.82
N ASN A 6 21.03 -18.90 -7.73
CA ASN A 6 20.60 -19.29 -6.39
C ASN A 6 19.22 -18.73 -6.01
N TYR A 7 18.70 -17.76 -6.77
CA TYR A 7 17.37 -17.20 -6.52
C TYR A 7 16.27 -18.26 -6.68
N LYS A 8 15.36 -18.28 -5.71
CA LYS A 8 14.12 -19.07 -5.74
C LYS A 8 12.94 -18.20 -5.35
N VAL A 9 11.81 -18.40 -6.03
CA VAL A 9 10.54 -17.77 -5.65
C VAL A 9 10.00 -18.48 -4.41
N ASN A 10 9.58 -17.70 -3.42
CA ASN A 10 8.92 -18.21 -2.23
C ASN A 10 7.41 -18.26 -2.49
N VAL A 11 6.83 -19.45 -2.33
CA VAL A 11 5.37 -19.64 -2.32
C VAL A 11 4.95 -19.76 -0.86
N THR A 12 4.13 -18.83 -0.41
CA THR A 12 3.66 -18.73 0.98
C THR A 12 2.16 -18.58 1.02
N ASP A 13 1.56 -18.93 2.15
CA ASP A 13 0.16 -18.63 2.40
C ASP A 13 -0.09 -17.11 2.35
N ALA A 14 -1.29 -16.74 1.90
CA ALA A 14 -1.70 -15.36 1.88
C ALA A 14 -1.86 -14.82 3.31
N MET A 15 -1.48 -13.57 3.51
CA MET A 15 -1.82 -12.86 4.74
C MET A 15 -3.30 -12.50 4.71
N THR A 16 -4.03 -12.88 5.77
CA THR A 16 -5.46 -12.60 5.87
C THR A 16 -5.76 -11.55 6.93
N ALA A 17 -6.64 -10.60 6.63
CA ALA A 17 -7.14 -9.62 7.59
C ALA A 17 -8.65 -9.47 7.48
N ASN A 18 -9.32 -9.13 8.58
CA ASN A 18 -10.73 -8.78 8.57
C ASN A 18 -10.86 -7.26 8.56
N VAL A 19 -11.45 -6.72 7.50
CA VAL A 19 -11.59 -5.29 7.28
C VAL A 19 -13.05 -4.98 7.00
N LEU A 20 -13.68 -4.24 7.91
CA LEU A 20 -15.05 -3.74 7.75
C LEU A 20 -16.08 -4.82 7.38
N GLY A 21 -15.94 -6.02 7.94
CA GLY A 21 -16.84 -7.15 7.70
C GLY A 21 -16.52 -7.99 6.46
N TYR A 22 -15.37 -7.77 5.83
CA TYR A 22 -14.84 -8.59 4.74
C TYR A 22 -13.52 -9.23 5.14
N THR A 23 -13.24 -10.42 4.62
CA THR A 23 -11.94 -11.06 4.75
C THR A 23 -11.12 -10.76 3.51
N ILE A 24 -10.02 -10.04 3.67
CA ILE A 24 -9.04 -9.78 2.62
C ILE A 24 -7.91 -10.79 2.73
N SER A 25 -7.45 -11.29 1.58
CA SER A 25 -6.28 -12.16 1.45
C SER A 25 -5.29 -11.49 0.50
N GLY A 26 -4.08 -11.22 0.97
CA GLY A 26 -3.05 -10.53 0.19
C GLY A 26 -1.64 -10.96 0.57
N MET A 27 -0.66 -10.12 0.26
CA MET A 27 0.75 -10.42 0.51
C MET A 27 1.14 -10.17 1.98
N PRO A 28 1.96 -11.04 2.60
CA PRO A 28 2.66 -10.75 3.84
C PRO A 28 3.87 -9.80 3.60
N PRO A 29 4.55 -9.33 4.66
CA PRO A 29 5.89 -8.75 4.55
C PRO A 29 6.81 -9.59 3.67
N PRO A 30 7.66 -8.98 2.82
CA PRO A 30 8.04 -7.56 2.82
C PRO A 30 7.05 -6.62 2.12
N SER A 31 5.88 -7.05 1.66
CA SER A 31 4.84 -6.10 1.25
C SER A 31 4.05 -5.59 2.46
N ALA A 32 3.81 -4.28 2.51
CA ALA A 32 3.00 -3.64 3.55
C ALA A 32 1.52 -3.50 3.17
N GLY A 33 1.11 -3.91 1.96
CA GLY A 33 -0.20 -3.57 1.40
C GLY A 33 -1.40 -4.07 2.22
N THR A 34 -1.42 -5.37 2.52
CA THR A 34 -2.52 -6.03 3.25
C THR A 34 -2.67 -5.46 4.66
N LEU A 35 -1.55 -5.32 5.37
CA LEU A 35 -1.48 -4.74 6.71
C LEU A 35 -1.88 -3.27 6.73
N GLY A 36 -1.47 -2.50 5.72
CA GLY A 36 -1.84 -1.10 5.62
C GLY A 36 -3.34 -0.89 5.40
N LEU A 37 -3.98 -1.79 4.64
CA LEU A 37 -5.43 -1.74 4.41
C LEU A 37 -6.22 -2.10 5.68
N SER A 38 -5.73 -3.03 6.52
CA SER A 38 -6.42 -3.42 7.76
C SER A 38 -6.43 -2.34 8.84
N MET A 39 -5.54 -1.36 8.76
CA MET A 39 -5.48 -0.25 9.70
C MET A 39 -6.54 0.84 9.46
N VAL A 40 -7.26 0.80 8.34
CA VAL A 40 -8.22 1.85 7.97
C VAL A 40 -9.62 1.42 8.36
N ASP A 41 -10.17 2.04 9.41
CA ASP A 41 -11.59 1.93 9.78
C ASP A 41 -12.40 3.07 9.13
N ALA A 42 -13.67 2.80 8.84
CA ALA A 42 -14.47 3.48 7.82
C ALA A 42 -14.53 5.02 7.95
N ALA A 43 -14.34 5.67 6.80
CA ALA A 43 -14.52 7.09 6.57
C ALA A 43 -16.01 7.49 6.53
N ASN A 44 -16.73 7.38 7.65
CA ASN A 44 -18.14 7.75 7.72
C ASN A 44 -18.37 9.17 8.28
N GLY A 45 -19.35 9.87 7.69
CA GLY A 45 -19.78 11.22 8.09
C GLY A 45 -18.92 12.35 7.49
N ASP A 46 -19.23 13.59 7.87
CA ASP A 46 -18.61 14.81 7.31
C ASP A 46 -17.08 14.86 7.50
N LEU A 47 -16.54 14.09 8.46
CA LEU A 47 -15.12 13.98 8.76
C LEU A 47 -14.46 12.72 8.17
N GLY A 48 -15.17 11.94 7.35
CA GLY A 48 -14.66 10.68 6.80
C GLY A 48 -13.34 10.84 6.06
N LEU A 49 -13.22 11.88 5.23
CA LEU A 49 -12.01 12.16 4.46
C LEU A 49 -10.81 12.51 5.36
N HIS A 50 -11.04 13.35 6.38
CA HIS A 50 -10.00 13.71 7.35
C HIS A 50 -9.49 12.47 8.09
N ARG A 51 -10.41 11.64 8.59
CA ARG A 51 -10.07 10.40 9.31
C ARG A 51 -9.32 9.40 8.43
N LEU A 52 -9.69 9.29 7.17
CA LEU A 52 -8.95 8.49 6.20
C LEU A 52 -7.51 8.99 6.04
N ILE A 53 -7.31 10.30 5.90
CA ILE A 53 -5.98 10.91 5.77
C ILE A 53 -5.13 10.64 7.01
N GLU A 54 -5.70 10.79 8.23
CA GLU A 54 -5.00 10.50 9.48
C GLU A 54 -4.70 9.00 9.66
N ALA A 55 -5.61 8.12 9.27
CA ALA A 55 -5.35 6.68 9.28
C ALA A 55 -4.20 6.32 8.33
N LEU A 56 -4.17 6.90 7.12
CA LEU A 56 -3.07 6.72 6.17
C LEU A 56 -1.74 7.24 6.72
N LYS A 57 -1.73 8.39 7.42
CA LYS A 57 -0.54 8.90 8.11
C LYS A 57 0.04 7.87 9.09
N HIS A 58 -0.78 7.36 9.99
CA HIS A 58 -0.35 6.37 10.98
C HIS A 58 0.12 5.07 10.32
N MET A 59 -0.61 4.60 9.31
CA MET A 59 -0.22 3.43 8.53
C MET A 59 1.15 3.61 7.88
N PHE A 60 1.40 4.76 7.22
CA PHE A 60 2.68 5.04 6.59
C PHE A 60 3.84 5.13 7.58
N ALA A 61 3.59 5.56 8.82
CA ALA A 61 4.61 5.60 9.86
C ALA A 61 4.90 4.18 10.39
N ILE A 62 3.86 3.42 10.71
CA ILE A 62 3.99 2.07 11.28
C ILE A 62 4.60 1.09 10.28
N ARG A 63 4.26 1.18 8.98
CA ARG A 63 4.84 0.30 7.96
C ARG A 63 6.36 0.41 7.87
N MET A 64 6.96 1.52 8.33
CA MET A 64 8.41 1.66 8.32
C MET A 64 9.08 0.74 9.35
N ASN A 65 8.35 0.13 10.28
CA ASN A 65 8.86 -0.95 11.12
C ASN A 65 8.86 -2.32 10.42
N LEU A 66 8.23 -2.44 9.25
CA LEU A 66 8.22 -3.67 8.45
C LEU A 66 9.50 -3.78 7.62
N GLY A 67 9.83 -5.01 7.23
CA GLY A 67 10.97 -5.33 6.37
C GLY A 67 10.87 -6.77 5.87
N ASP A 68 11.98 -7.31 5.36
CA ASP A 68 12.05 -8.73 5.01
C ASP A 68 11.93 -9.59 6.28
N PRO A 69 10.92 -10.47 6.40
CA PRO A 69 10.74 -11.30 7.59
C PRO A 69 11.87 -12.33 7.80
N ALA A 70 12.75 -12.55 6.81
CA ALA A 70 13.96 -13.35 6.99
C ALA A 70 15.08 -12.61 7.76
N PHE A 71 14.97 -11.29 7.93
CA PHE A 71 16.01 -10.43 8.52
C PHE A 71 15.50 -9.61 9.71
N VAL A 72 14.20 -9.32 9.75
CA VAL A 72 13.57 -8.52 10.80
C VAL A 72 12.41 -9.30 11.39
N ASP A 73 12.28 -9.31 12.71
CA ASP A 73 11.07 -9.84 13.34
C ASP A 73 9.91 -8.87 13.09
N THR A 74 9.03 -9.25 12.19
CA THR A 74 7.83 -8.48 11.86
C THR A 74 6.60 -8.99 12.61
N HIS A 75 6.70 -10.02 13.45
CA HIS A 75 5.54 -10.71 14.00
C HIS A 75 4.72 -9.82 14.94
N GLU A 76 5.38 -9.09 15.85
CA GLU A 76 4.72 -8.15 16.78
C GLU A 76 3.98 -7.05 16.01
N TYR A 77 4.67 -6.37 15.09
CA TYR A 77 4.07 -5.31 14.28
C TYR A 77 2.95 -5.81 13.37
N ALA A 78 3.12 -6.98 12.73
CA ALA A 78 2.09 -7.60 11.90
C ALA A 78 0.86 -7.97 12.74
N SER A 79 1.06 -8.52 13.93
CA SER A 79 -0.02 -8.83 14.87
C SER A 79 -0.77 -7.58 15.31
N ASP A 80 -0.05 -6.50 15.63
CA ASP A 80 -0.64 -5.21 15.98
C ASP A 80 -1.45 -4.62 14.83
N MET A 81 -0.90 -4.57 13.61
CA MET A 81 -1.59 -4.04 12.43
C MET A 81 -2.84 -4.84 12.03
N LEU A 82 -2.91 -6.13 12.37
CA LEU A 82 -4.09 -6.98 12.18
C LEU A 82 -5.10 -6.89 13.34
N SER A 83 -4.72 -6.31 14.47
CA SER A 83 -5.53 -6.33 15.69
C SER A 83 -6.62 -5.26 15.70
N PRO A 84 -7.90 -5.62 15.88
CA PRO A 84 -8.97 -4.65 16.06
C PRO A 84 -8.79 -3.74 17.27
N SER A 85 -8.16 -4.23 18.36
CA SER A 85 -7.90 -3.41 19.54
C SER A 85 -6.84 -2.35 19.26
N PHE A 86 -5.79 -2.72 18.53
CA PHE A 86 -4.75 -1.79 18.13
C PHE A 86 -5.30 -0.74 17.15
N ALA A 87 -6.12 -1.14 16.17
CA ALA A 87 -6.82 -0.19 15.29
C ALA A 87 -7.65 0.83 16.11
N LYS A 88 -8.34 0.37 17.16
CA LYS A 88 -9.09 1.23 18.08
C LYS A 88 -8.19 2.16 18.92
N GLU A 89 -7.02 1.71 19.35
CA GLU A 89 -6.03 2.55 20.02
C GLU A 89 -5.49 3.65 19.10
N ILE A 90 -5.24 3.32 17.83
CA ILE A 90 -4.86 4.32 16.82
C ILE A 90 -6.00 5.32 16.62
N GLN A 91 -7.26 4.90 16.54
CA GLN A 91 -8.41 5.80 16.44
C GLN A 91 -8.51 6.80 17.59
N GLN A 92 -8.21 6.37 18.82
CA GLN A 92 -8.21 7.26 19.99
C GLN A 92 -7.13 8.35 19.91
N LYS A 93 -6.12 8.16 19.05
CA LYS A 93 -5.07 9.13 18.78
C LYS A 93 -5.38 10.03 17.58
N ILE A 94 -6.54 9.87 16.92
CA ILE A 94 -6.98 10.74 15.83
C ILE A 94 -7.89 11.82 16.41
N PHE A 95 -7.46 13.09 16.36
CA PHE A 95 -8.24 14.23 16.84
C PHE A 95 -8.83 15.00 15.66
N ASP A 96 -10.07 15.48 15.83
CA ASP A 96 -10.78 16.20 14.77
C ASP A 96 -10.17 17.58 14.45
N ASN A 97 -9.31 18.12 15.33
CA ASN A 97 -8.79 19.49 15.23
C ASN A 97 -7.25 19.61 15.24
N THR A 98 -6.50 18.50 15.36
CA THR A 98 -5.05 18.51 15.60
C THR A 98 -4.36 17.34 14.90
N THR A 99 -3.17 17.59 14.32
CA THR A 99 -2.26 16.56 13.77
C THR A 99 -1.02 16.45 14.66
N PHE A 100 -0.43 15.26 14.77
CA PHE A 100 0.77 15.02 15.59
C PHE A 100 2.06 14.92 14.76
N PRO A 101 3.24 15.16 15.38
CA PRO A 101 4.52 14.93 14.73
C PRO A 101 4.76 13.43 14.44
N LEU A 102 5.47 13.16 13.34
CA LEU A 102 5.67 11.84 12.74
C LEU A 102 7.07 11.30 13.09
N GLU A 103 7.23 9.97 13.16
CA GLU A 103 8.49 9.32 13.59
C GLU A 103 9.44 8.93 12.42
N TRP A 104 8.92 8.54 11.25
CA TRP A 104 9.72 7.90 10.18
C TRP A 104 9.51 8.47 8.76
N SER A 105 10.54 8.39 7.91
CA SER A 105 10.51 8.83 6.51
C SER A 105 9.85 7.82 5.56
N GLN A 106 9.41 8.26 4.38
CA GLN A 106 8.75 7.44 3.36
C GLN A 106 9.67 7.12 2.17
N LEU A 107 9.49 5.95 1.55
CA LEU A 107 10.20 5.54 0.33
C LEU A 107 9.73 6.32 -0.91
N ARG A 108 10.46 6.29 -2.02
CA ARG A 108 10.00 6.80 -3.32
C ARG A 108 9.92 5.63 -4.32
N ASP A 109 8.72 5.23 -4.70
CA ASP A 109 8.47 4.10 -5.62
C ASP A 109 7.45 4.55 -6.70
N HIS A 110 7.69 4.20 -7.97
CA HIS A 110 6.86 4.47 -9.17
C HIS A 110 6.98 3.30 -10.16
N GLY A 111 6.07 3.19 -11.14
CA GLY A 111 6.21 2.21 -12.24
C GLY A 111 5.76 0.79 -11.88
N THR A 112 4.47 0.52 -12.02
CA THR A 112 3.89 -0.77 -11.64
C THR A 112 2.73 -1.07 -12.59
N SER A 113 2.45 -2.34 -12.85
CA SER A 113 1.23 -2.78 -13.53
C SER A 113 0.46 -3.73 -12.64
N HIS A 114 -0.86 -3.64 -12.71
CA HIS A 114 -1.75 -4.51 -11.95
C HIS A 114 -2.85 -5.04 -12.86
N PHE A 115 -3.23 -6.30 -12.67
CA PHE A 115 -4.40 -6.86 -13.31
C PHE A 115 -5.07 -7.92 -12.42
N CYS A 116 -6.38 -8.05 -12.63
CA CYS A 116 -7.23 -9.02 -11.96
C CYS A 116 -7.81 -9.99 -12.99
N ILE A 117 -7.88 -11.28 -12.65
CA ILE A 117 -8.55 -12.30 -13.46
C ILE A 117 -9.52 -13.06 -12.56
N VAL A 118 -10.75 -13.23 -13.03
CA VAL A 118 -11.72 -14.17 -12.46
C VAL A 118 -12.28 -14.98 -13.62
N ASP A 119 -12.12 -16.30 -13.57
CA ASP A 119 -12.66 -17.19 -14.60
C ASP A 119 -14.05 -17.72 -14.28
N VAL A 120 -14.58 -18.56 -15.18
CA VAL A 120 -15.92 -19.15 -15.05
C VAL A 120 -16.07 -20.10 -13.85
N ASP A 121 -14.97 -20.69 -13.39
CA ASP A 121 -14.91 -21.59 -12.25
C ASP A 121 -14.65 -20.85 -10.93
N ARG A 122 -14.65 -19.50 -10.97
CA ARG A 122 -14.34 -18.61 -9.84
C ARG A 122 -12.89 -18.73 -9.33
N ASN A 123 -11.97 -19.23 -10.14
CA ASN A 123 -10.55 -19.05 -9.84
C ASN A 123 -10.23 -17.55 -9.94
N ALA A 124 -9.51 -17.03 -8.95
CA ALA A 124 -9.19 -15.61 -8.85
C ALA A 124 -7.68 -15.40 -8.81
N VAL A 125 -7.20 -14.43 -9.58
CA VAL A 125 -5.81 -13.98 -9.58
C VAL A 125 -5.77 -12.47 -9.41
N SER A 126 -5.08 -12.00 -8.37
CA SER A 126 -4.68 -10.60 -8.19
C SER A 126 -3.18 -10.52 -8.39
N MET A 127 -2.72 -9.86 -9.45
CA MET A 127 -1.29 -9.81 -9.78
C MET A 127 -0.80 -8.39 -9.96
N THR A 128 0.22 -8.04 -9.18
CA THR A 128 0.96 -6.79 -9.29
C THR A 128 2.40 -7.11 -9.69
N ILE A 129 2.87 -6.49 -10.77
CA ILE A 129 4.23 -6.66 -11.30
C ILE A 129 4.90 -5.30 -11.47
N THR A 130 6.21 -5.25 -11.25
CA THR A 130 6.97 -3.99 -11.21
C THR A 130 8.39 -4.19 -11.71
N VAL A 131 8.97 -3.12 -12.25
CA VAL A 131 10.43 -2.95 -12.42
C VAL A 131 10.94 -1.81 -11.55
N ASN A 132 10.15 -1.41 -10.55
CA ASN A 132 10.14 -0.10 -9.94
C ASN A 132 9.96 0.95 -11.05
N TYR A 133 10.76 2.02 -11.11
CA TYR A 133 10.50 3.18 -11.94
C TYR A 133 10.24 2.88 -13.43
N PRO A 134 9.62 3.80 -14.19
CA PRO A 134 9.53 3.65 -15.64
C PRO A 134 10.90 3.34 -16.26
N PHE A 135 10.99 2.21 -16.98
CA PHE A 135 12.25 1.65 -17.52
C PHE A 135 13.26 1.15 -16.47
N GLY A 136 12.83 0.94 -15.23
CA GLY A 136 13.61 0.41 -14.11
C GLY A 136 14.89 1.20 -13.88
N GLY A 137 16.02 0.50 -13.84
CA GLY A 137 17.34 1.11 -13.71
C GLY A 137 17.86 1.80 -14.98
N GLY A 138 17.06 1.87 -16.05
CA GLY A 138 17.48 2.41 -17.35
C GLY A 138 18.48 1.50 -18.08
N VAL A 139 18.64 0.26 -17.64
CA VAL A 139 19.57 -0.71 -18.23
C VAL A 139 18.77 -1.73 -19.04
N LEU A 140 18.98 -1.70 -20.36
CA LEU A 140 18.45 -2.68 -21.30
C LEU A 140 19.56 -3.65 -21.68
N SER A 141 19.31 -4.95 -21.50
CA SER A 141 20.20 -5.98 -22.01
C SER A 141 20.19 -5.99 -23.54
N PRO A 142 21.32 -5.70 -24.24
CA PRO A 142 21.33 -5.64 -25.69
C PRO A 142 21.15 -7.02 -26.35
N SER A 143 21.44 -8.11 -25.63
CA SER A 143 21.31 -9.47 -26.15
C SER A 143 19.92 -10.06 -25.96
N THR A 144 19.19 -9.67 -24.91
CA THR A 144 17.89 -10.27 -24.57
C THR A 144 16.72 -9.30 -24.65
N GLY A 145 16.96 -7.99 -24.73
CA GLY A 145 15.92 -6.96 -24.67
C GLY A 145 15.26 -6.83 -23.30
N ILE A 146 15.80 -7.45 -22.25
CA ILE A 146 15.26 -7.37 -20.88
C ILE A 146 15.67 -6.04 -20.25
N VAL A 147 14.69 -5.30 -19.73
CA VAL A 147 14.90 -4.11 -18.90
C VAL A 147 15.14 -4.56 -17.45
N LEU A 148 16.23 -4.08 -16.84
CA LEU A 148 16.54 -4.36 -15.44
C LEU A 148 15.80 -3.39 -14.52
N ASN A 149 15.23 -3.94 -13.43
CA ASN A 149 14.58 -3.14 -12.40
C ASN A 149 15.60 -2.28 -11.62
N ASN A 150 15.10 -1.32 -10.86
CA ASN A 150 15.85 -0.61 -9.82
C ASN A 150 15.22 -0.82 -8.43
N GLU A 151 14.71 -2.02 -8.16
CA GLU A 151 13.97 -2.35 -6.93
C GLU A 151 14.80 -2.12 -5.65
N MET A 152 16.14 -2.24 -5.75
CA MET A 152 17.06 -1.92 -4.66
C MET A 152 16.91 -0.48 -4.13
N GLY A 153 16.29 0.43 -4.90
CA GLY A 153 15.96 1.79 -4.49
C GLY A 153 14.88 1.88 -3.40
N ASP A 154 14.16 0.80 -3.14
CA ASP A 154 13.15 0.74 -2.09
C ASP A 154 13.75 0.43 -0.71
N PHE A 155 15.05 0.17 -0.61
CA PHE A 155 15.73 0.11 0.69
C PHE A 155 15.89 1.50 1.29
N SER A 156 15.73 1.59 2.61
CA SER A 156 16.18 2.73 3.40
C SER A 156 17.72 2.76 3.41
N SER A 157 18.30 3.94 3.30
CA SER A 157 19.77 4.10 3.38
C SER A 157 20.18 4.63 4.75
N PRO A 158 21.06 3.94 5.50
CA PRO A 158 21.52 4.40 6.82
C PRO A 158 22.28 5.73 6.76
N THR A 159 22.75 6.14 5.58
CA THR A 159 23.47 7.39 5.37
C THR A 159 22.57 8.55 4.94
N ASP A 160 21.27 8.31 4.71
CA ASP A 160 20.31 9.32 4.30
C ASP A 160 19.79 10.11 5.52
N ILE A 161 20.73 10.76 6.20
CA ILE A 161 20.48 11.59 7.39
C ILE A 161 20.52 13.04 6.95
N SER A 162 19.39 13.74 7.06
CA SER A 162 19.27 15.16 6.78
C SER A 162 18.49 15.86 7.88
N PRO A 163 18.84 17.09 8.30
CA PRO A 163 18.04 17.88 9.23
C PRO A 163 16.61 18.13 8.74
N ASP A 164 16.39 18.05 7.43
CA ASP A 164 15.10 18.31 6.78
C ASP A 164 14.27 17.03 6.54
N HIS A 165 14.76 15.86 6.97
CA HIS A 165 14.13 14.55 6.74
C HIS A 165 14.05 13.72 8.03
N LEU A 166 13.04 12.85 8.14
CA LEU A 166 12.96 11.89 9.24
C LEU A 166 14.01 10.79 9.05
N PRO A 167 14.50 10.17 10.13
CA PRO A 167 15.54 9.16 10.04
C PRO A 167 15.13 7.99 9.13
N PRO A 168 16.11 7.37 8.46
CA PRO A 168 15.86 6.23 7.60
C PRO A 168 15.52 4.99 8.46
N ALA A 169 14.59 4.17 8.00
CA ALA A 169 14.06 3.06 8.80
C ALA A 169 15.02 1.85 8.84
N PRO A 170 15.53 1.44 10.03
CA PRO A 170 16.54 0.38 10.13
C PRO A 170 16.06 -1.01 9.70
N SER A 171 14.79 -1.33 9.94
CA SER A 171 14.13 -2.56 9.49
C SER A 171 14.33 -2.82 7.99
N ASN A 172 14.35 -1.74 7.20
CA ASN A 172 14.47 -1.79 5.75
C ASN A 172 15.84 -1.26 5.27
N PHE A 173 16.91 -1.37 6.07
CA PHE A 173 18.27 -1.16 5.56
C PHE A 173 18.68 -2.27 4.60
N ILE A 174 19.47 -1.89 3.60
CA ILE A 174 20.03 -2.78 2.59
C ILE A 174 20.98 -3.80 3.21
N GLU A 175 20.76 -5.08 2.90
CA GLU A 175 21.62 -6.19 3.28
C GLU A 175 21.69 -7.21 2.12
N PRO A 176 22.77 -8.00 1.99
CA PRO A 176 22.85 -9.05 0.99
C PRO A 176 21.67 -10.02 1.07
N ILE A 177 21.07 -10.38 -0.07
CA ILE A 177 19.97 -11.36 -0.21
C ILE A 177 18.62 -10.88 0.36
N LYS A 178 18.60 -9.83 1.19
CA LYS A 178 17.39 -9.20 1.72
C LYS A 178 16.53 -8.64 0.59
N ARG A 179 15.21 -8.68 0.77
CA ARG A 179 14.23 -8.06 -0.14
C ARG A 179 13.76 -6.71 0.41
N PRO A 180 13.62 -5.68 -0.43
CA PRO A 180 13.17 -4.37 0.02
C PRO A 180 11.67 -4.37 0.38
N LEU A 181 11.29 -3.45 1.27
CA LEU A 181 9.90 -3.18 1.64
C LEU A 181 9.09 -2.68 0.44
N SER A 182 8.01 -3.38 0.11
CA SER A 182 7.14 -3.06 -1.04
C SER A 182 5.82 -2.43 -0.61
N SER A 183 5.24 -1.62 -1.51
CA SER A 183 3.89 -1.05 -1.39
C SER A 183 2.83 -1.76 -2.24
N MET A 184 3.18 -2.85 -2.94
CA MET A 184 2.25 -3.60 -3.77
C MET A 184 1.10 -4.21 -2.94
N THR A 185 -0.15 -3.94 -3.32
CA THR A 185 -1.35 -4.42 -2.61
C THR A 185 -2.26 -5.25 -3.52
N PRO A 186 -1.82 -6.41 -4.06
CA PRO A 186 -2.75 -7.35 -4.69
C PRO A 186 -3.55 -8.06 -3.61
N ILE A 187 -4.88 -7.95 -3.66
CA ILE A 187 -5.80 -8.55 -2.69
C ILE A 187 -6.95 -9.30 -3.38
N ILE A 188 -7.37 -10.37 -2.73
CA ILE A 188 -8.62 -11.09 -2.99
C ILE A 188 -9.54 -10.84 -1.80
N VAL A 189 -10.79 -10.49 -2.07
CA VAL A 189 -11.78 -10.15 -1.04
C VAL A 189 -12.87 -11.20 -1.02
N THR A 190 -13.12 -11.73 0.16
CA THR A 190 -14.17 -12.71 0.42
C THR A 190 -15.13 -12.22 1.50
N LYS A 191 -16.38 -12.66 1.41
CA LYS A 191 -17.40 -12.49 2.44
C LYS A 191 -18.16 -13.79 2.58
N ASP A 192 -18.33 -14.29 3.81
CA ASP A 192 -18.97 -15.58 4.07
C ASP A 192 -18.34 -16.73 3.25
N ASN A 193 -17.00 -16.71 3.12
CA ASN A 193 -16.20 -17.62 2.29
C ASN A 193 -16.54 -17.61 0.78
N GLN A 194 -17.22 -16.59 0.28
CA GLN A 194 -17.48 -16.39 -1.15
C GLN A 194 -16.63 -15.25 -1.71
N LEU A 195 -16.12 -15.43 -2.92
CA LEU A 195 -15.40 -14.40 -3.65
C LEU A 195 -16.33 -13.22 -3.98
N VAL A 196 -15.98 -12.02 -3.50
CA VAL A 196 -16.76 -10.79 -3.75
C VAL A 196 -15.95 -9.69 -4.45
N GLY A 197 -14.63 -9.83 -4.54
CA GLY A 197 -13.81 -8.93 -5.36
C GLY A 197 -12.35 -9.34 -5.46
N VAL A 198 -11.69 -8.79 -6.48
CA VAL A 198 -10.25 -8.91 -6.72
C VAL A 198 -9.74 -7.52 -7.03
N LEU A 199 -8.81 -7.01 -6.21
CA LEU A 199 -8.37 -5.62 -6.27
C LEU A 199 -6.85 -5.54 -6.20
N GLY A 200 -6.35 -4.41 -6.67
CA GLY A 200 -4.98 -3.97 -6.52
C GLY A 200 -4.75 -2.72 -7.35
N GLY A 201 -3.50 -2.32 -7.50
CA GLY A 201 -3.19 -1.09 -8.20
C GLY A 201 -1.71 -0.90 -8.45
N SER A 202 -1.41 0.20 -9.13
CA SER A 202 -0.08 0.64 -9.51
C SER A 202 0.20 2.06 -9.03
N GLY A 203 1.48 2.43 -8.87
CA GLY A 203 1.88 3.78 -8.49
C GLY A 203 2.75 3.86 -7.22
N GLY A 204 3.52 2.80 -6.96
CA GLY A 204 4.40 2.67 -5.79
C GLY A 204 3.71 2.99 -4.47
N LEU A 205 4.20 4.01 -3.74
CA LEU A 205 3.61 4.38 -2.45
C LEU A 205 2.11 4.70 -2.51
N ASN A 206 1.60 5.14 -3.66
CA ASN A 206 0.19 5.46 -3.84
C ASN A 206 -0.70 4.20 -3.98
N ILE A 207 -0.13 3.01 -4.12
CA ILE A 207 -0.90 1.76 -4.28
C ILE A 207 -1.77 1.49 -3.05
N ILE A 208 -1.18 1.51 -1.85
CA ILE A 208 -1.91 1.23 -0.60
C ILE A 208 -3.12 2.18 -0.44
N PRO A 209 -2.96 3.52 -0.43
CA PRO A 209 -4.10 4.42 -0.30
C PRO A 209 -5.10 4.31 -1.46
N ALA A 210 -4.65 4.04 -2.70
CA ALA A 210 -5.56 3.86 -3.82
C ALA A 210 -6.45 2.61 -3.65
N VAL A 211 -5.85 1.47 -3.30
CA VAL A 211 -6.58 0.22 -3.11
C VAL A 211 -7.53 0.32 -1.91
N THR A 212 -7.11 0.96 -0.82
CA THR A 212 -7.98 1.23 0.34
C THR A 212 -9.20 2.08 -0.05
N GLN A 213 -9.00 3.16 -0.82
CA GLN A 213 -10.11 4.02 -1.25
C GLN A 213 -11.08 3.28 -2.17
N VAL A 214 -10.58 2.51 -3.15
CA VAL A 214 -11.45 1.68 -4.01
C VAL A 214 -12.22 0.65 -3.20
N PHE A 215 -11.56 0.01 -2.22
CA PHE A 215 -12.21 -0.93 -1.31
C PHE A 215 -13.35 -0.25 -0.53
N ILE A 216 -13.11 0.92 0.07
CA ILE A 216 -14.13 1.68 0.81
C ILE A 216 -15.28 2.08 -0.13
N ASN A 217 -14.96 2.67 -1.28
CA ASN A 217 -15.94 3.13 -2.26
C ASN A 217 -16.90 2.01 -2.69
N TYR A 218 -16.36 0.84 -3.02
CA TYR A 218 -17.16 -0.28 -3.49
C TYR A 218 -17.89 -1.00 -2.34
N PHE A 219 -17.15 -1.47 -1.33
CA PHE A 219 -17.70 -2.39 -0.34
C PHE A 219 -18.43 -1.72 0.82
N ILE A 220 -18.16 -0.43 1.07
CA ILE A 220 -18.68 0.31 2.23
C ILE A 220 -19.67 1.39 1.78
N LEU A 221 -19.32 2.17 0.75
CA LEU A 221 -20.19 3.21 0.22
C LEU A 221 -21.17 2.69 -0.86
N GLY A 222 -21.01 1.45 -1.31
CA GLY A 222 -21.93 0.81 -2.25
C GLY A 222 -21.88 1.38 -3.66
N MET A 223 -20.74 1.97 -4.06
CA MET A 223 -20.54 2.44 -5.43
C MET A 223 -20.43 1.27 -6.40
N GLU A 224 -20.80 1.50 -7.66
CA GLU A 224 -20.57 0.53 -8.75
C GLU A 224 -19.06 0.31 -9.01
N PRO A 225 -18.63 -0.86 -9.53
CA PRO A 225 -17.20 -1.18 -9.68
C PRO A 225 -16.39 -0.16 -10.49
N LEU A 226 -16.95 0.35 -11.58
CA LEU A 226 -16.25 1.36 -12.40
C LEU A 226 -16.19 2.71 -11.68
N ALA A 227 -17.30 3.11 -11.05
CA ALA A 227 -17.38 4.36 -10.31
C ALA A 227 -16.44 4.37 -9.09
N SER A 228 -16.26 3.23 -8.41
CA SER A 228 -15.36 3.13 -7.25
C SER A 228 -13.89 3.35 -7.63
N VAL A 229 -13.48 2.90 -8.83
CA VAL A 229 -12.15 3.09 -9.41
C VAL A 229 -11.96 4.50 -9.96
N GLN A 230 -13.01 5.05 -10.59
CA GLN A 230 -13.01 6.41 -11.13
C GLN A 230 -13.18 7.48 -10.05
N SER A 231 -13.58 7.13 -8.83
CA SER A 231 -13.70 8.11 -7.77
C SER A 231 -12.32 8.75 -7.49
N PRO A 232 -12.21 10.09 -7.53
CA PRO A 232 -10.96 10.79 -7.28
C PRO A 232 -10.39 10.49 -5.90
N ARG A 233 -9.09 10.25 -5.85
CA ARG A 233 -8.40 9.81 -4.65
C ARG A 233 -7.60 10.92 -4.00
N VAL A 234 -7.40 10.76 -2.69
CA VAL A 234 -6.41 11.52 -1.92
C VAL A 234 -5.21 10.66 -1.58
N TYR A 235 -4.05 11.29 -1.47
CA TYR A 235 -2.80 10.65 -1.13
C TYR A 235 -2.08 11.50 -0.09
N HIS A 236 -1.58 10.85 0.95
CA HIS A 236 -0.81 11.49 1.98
C HIS A 236 0.69 11.15 1.84
N ARG A 237 1.56 12.14 2.03
CA ARG A 237 3.00 11.94 2.21
C ARG A 237 3.42 12.42 3.58
N LEU A 238 4.18 11.61 4.32
CA LEU A 238 4.71 11.98 5.64
C LEU A 238 5.70 13.14 5.52
N ILE A 239 6.53 13.14 4.45
CA ILE A 239 7.53 14.18 4.20
C ILE A 239 7.55 14.60 2.72
N PRO A 240 7.36 15.91 2.43
CA PRO A 240 6.76 16.89 3.34
C PRO A 240 5.35 16.42 3.76
N ASN A 241 4.85 16.84 4.93
CA ASN A 241 3.50 16.50 5.40
C ASN A 241 2.46 17.20 4.52
N ILE A 242 2.12 16.57 3.40
CA ILE A 242 1.22 17.11 2.39
C ILE A 242 0.16 16.07 2.03
N VAL A 243 -1.01 16.59 1.69
CA VAL A 243 -2.06 15.82 1.03
C VAL A 243 -2.11 16.29 -0.42
N SER A 244 -2.01 15.34 -1.33
CA SER A 244 -2.31 15.52 -2.74
C SER A 244 -3.65 14.87 -3.05
N TYR A 245 -4.38 15.42 -4.01
CA TYR A 245 -5.68 14.91 -4.41
C TYR A 245 -5.78 14.91 -5.93
N GLU A 246 -6.47 13.93 -6.47
CA GLU A 246 -6.79 13.89 -7.89
C GLU A 246 -7.84 14.95 -8.21
N ASN A 247 -7.69 15.55 -9.39
CA ASN A 247 -8.66 16.52 -9.85
C ASN A 247 -9.94 15.80 -10.29
N TRP A 248 -11.03 16.12 -9.61
CA TRP A 248 -12.35 15.54 -9.81
C TRP A 248 -12.91 15.76 -11.22
N THR A 249 -12.41 16.76 -11.96
CA THR A 249 -12.88 17.07 -13.32
C THR A 249 -12.15 16.29 -14.42
N VAL A 250 -11.10 15.53 -14.09
CA VAL A 250 -10.24 14.87 -15.10
C VAL A 250 -10.91 13.65 -15.73
N ILE A 251 -11.91 13.08 -15.07
CA ILE A 251 -12.53 11.85 -15.54
C ILE A 251 -13.69 12.17 -16.49
N ASP A 252 -14.51 13.19 -16.18
CA ASP A 252 -15.73 13.50 -16.97
C ASP A 252 -16.00 14.99 -17.25
N GLY A 253 -15.12 15.93 -16.87
CA GLY A 253 -15.31 17.37 -17.18
C GLY A 253 -16.43 18.10 -16.41
N ASP A 254 -17.28 17.43 -15.64
CA ASP A 254 -18.34 18.06 -14.86
C ASP A 254 -17.89 18.50 -13.46
N HIS A 255 -18.34 19.69 -13.05
CA HIS A 255 -17.90 20.40 -11.84
C HIS A 255 -19.03 20.44 -10.80
N ILE A 256 -18.73 20.29 -9.51
CA ILE A 256 -19.69 20.65 -8.44
C ILE A 256 -19.07 21.53 -7.35
N ARG A 257 -19.83 22.57 -7.02
CA ARG A 257 -19.59 23.61 -6.01
C ARG A 257 -19.61 23.01 -4.60
N ALA A 258 -18.54 23.22 -3.83
CA ALA A 258 -18.59 23.08 -2.39
C ALA A 258 -19.56 24.13 -1.81
N PHE A 259 -20.53 23.68 -1.02
CA PHE A 259 -21.38 24.58 -0.23
C PHE A 259 -20.49 25.35 0.77
N ARG A 260 -20.77 26.65 0.87
CA ARG A 260 -20.15 27.57 1.83
C ARG A 260 -20.53 27.23 3.26
#